data_AF-A0A7W2QT47-F1
#
_entry.id   AF-A0A7W2QT47-F1
#
_cell.length_a   1.000
_cell.length_b   1.000
_cell.length_c   1.000
_cell.angle_alpha   90.00
_cell.angle_beta   90.00
_cell.angle_gamma   90.00
#
_symmetry.space_group_name_H-M   'P 1'
#
loop_
_entity.id
_entity.type
_entity.pdbx_description
1 polymer ?
#
loop_
_entity_poly.entity_id
_entity_poly.type
_entity_poly.pdbx_seq_one_letter_code
_entity_poly.pdbx_strand_id
1 'polypeptide(L)'
;MSDDKRVEVDFYTKRYSDFDLLRIARAVGQKYEDDVTAFLVNAQIHKTTAVGVVFGHVRQGPHGRFADGHLIQTSDILGVKKEGRFWVITTIHSRYVVATFRRGGGRRSLRDFRLQVGNRYLNT
;
A
#
# COMPACT_ATOMS: atom_id res chain seq x y z
N MET A 1 26.30 -23.01 27.69
CA MET A 1 26.44 -22.40 26.35
C MET A 1 25.05 -22.37 25.74
N SER A 2 24.42 -21.21 25.69
CA SER A 2 23.04 -21.07 25.20
C SER A 2 23.05 -21.12 23.67
N ASP A 3 22.25 -22.04 23.13
CA ASP A 3 22.07 -22.28 21.70
C ASP A 3 21.30 -21.09 21.09
N ASP A 4 22.02 -20.14 20.49
CA ASP A 4 21.46 -18.98 19.75
C ASP A 4 20.82 -19.49 18.45
N LYS A 5 19.54 -19.88 18.53
CA LYS A 5 18.75 -20.29 17.37
C LYS A 5 18.50 -19.10 16.46
N ARG A 6 19.42 -18.87 15.52
CA ARG A 6 19.23 -17.90 14.43
C ARG A 6 18.28 -18.46 13.39
N VAL A 7 17.13 -17.80 13.23
CA VAL A 7 16.20 -18.04 12.13
C VAL A 7 16.64 -17.15 10.98
N GLU A 8 17.14 -17.75 9.91
CA GLU A 8 17.46 -17.05 8.67
C GLU A 8 16.15 -16.84 7.90
N VAL A 9 15.83 -15.58 7.60
CA VAL A 9 14.60 -15.19 6.90
C VAL A 9 14.98 -14.48 5.61
N ASP A 10 14.71 -15.11 4.48
CA ASP A 10 14.91 -14.51 3.16
C ASP A 10 13.71 -13.63 2.77
N PHE A 11 13.98 -12.36 2.52
CA PHE A 11 12.98 -11.43 1.99
C PHE A 11 12.97 -11.49 0.46
N TYR A 12 11.93 -12.10 -0.12
CA TYR A 12 11.71 -12.06 -1.56
C TYR A 12 11.18 -10.69 -1.97
N THR A 13 12.07 -9.82 -2.46
CA THR A 13 11.72 -8.51 -3.01
C THR A 13 11.07 -8.67 -4.39
N LYS A 14 9.87 -8.10 -4.59
CA LYS A 14 9.32 -8.00 -5.93
C LYS A 14 9.98 -6.85 -6.68
N ARG A 15 10.57 -7.16 -7.85
CA ARG A 15 11.01 -6.14 -8.79
C ARG A 15 9.79 -5.43 -9.39
N TYR A 16 9.88 -4.11 -9.48
CA TYR A 16 8.89 -3.30 -10.17
C TYR A 16 9.01 -3.51 -11.68
N SER A 17 7.88 -3.59 -12.38
CA SER A 17 7.87 -3.50 -13.84
C SER A 17 8.13 -2.06 -14.30
N ASP A 18 8.54 -1.85 -15.56
CA ASP A 18 8.68 -0.51 -16.13
C ASP A 18 7.38 0.31 -16.04
N PHE A 19 6.25 -0.37 -16.21
CA PHE A 19 4.94 0.25 -16.02
C PHE A 19 4.74 0.72 -14.58
N ASP A 20 5.14 -0.10 -13.59
CA ASP A 20 5.06 0.27 -12.18
C ASP A 20 5.97 1.47 -11.89
N LEU A 21 7.22 1.46 -12.36
CA LEU A 21 8.18 2.56 -12.18
C LEU A 21 7.65 3.88 -12.76
N LEU A 22 7.08 3.86 -13.96
CA LEU A 22 6.46 5.05 -14.57
C LEU A 22 5.27 5.56 -13.75
N ARG A 23 4.47 4.66 -13.18
CA ARG A 23 3.33 5.04 -12.34
C ARG A 23 3.76 5.54 -10.97
N ILE A 24 4.81 4.98 -10.38
CA ILE A 24 5.44 5.45 -9.15
C ILE A 24 5.97 6.87 -9.36
N ALA A 25 6.77 7.12 -10.40
CA ALA A 25 7.31 8.45 -10.68
C ALA A 25 6.20 9.51 -10.81
N ARG A 26 5.10 9.17 -11.50
CA ARG A 26 3.92 10.05 -11.60
C ARG A 26 3.20 10.24 -10.27
N ALA A 27 3.15 9.22 -9.42
CA ALA A 27 2.52 9.31 -8.11
C ALA A 27 3.37 10.18 -7.17
N VAL A 28 4.69 10.01 -7.17
CA VAL A 28 5.65 10.80 -6.39
C VAL A 28 5.64 12.27 -6.81
N GLY A 29 5.56 12.54 -8.12
CA GLY A 29 5.52 13.91 -8.65
C GLY A 29 4.19 14.65 -8.46
N GLN A 30 3.14 13.99 -7.95
CA GLN A 30 1.85 14.62 -7.68
C GLN A 30 1.83 15.22 -6.28
N LYS A 31 1.21 16.40 -6.11
CA LYS A 31 0.90 16.96 -4.78
C LYS A 31 -0.34 16.26 -4.19
N TYR A 32 -0.30 15.98 -2.89
CA TYR A 32 -1.40 15.42 -2.11
C TYR A 32 -1.80 16.40 -1.01
N GLU A 33 -3.01 16.22 -0.45
CA GLU A 33 -3.52 17.09 0.62
C GLU A 33 -2.71 16.94 1.91
N ASP A 34 -2.34 15.70 2.26
CA ASP A 34 -1.55 15.36 3.45
C ASP A 34 -0.32 14.53 3.09
N ASP A 35 0.58 14.40 4.06
CA ASP A 35 1.80 13.60 3.94
C ASP A 35 1.51 12.13 3.60
N VAL A 36 2.21 11.64 2.58
CA VAL A 36 2.13 10.26 2.12
C VAL A 36 3.14 9.41 2.88
N THR A 37 2.67 8.36 3.54
CA THR A 37 3.54 7.41 4.26
C THR A 37 4.32 6.53 3.29
N ALA A 38 3.66 6.02 2.23
CA ALA A 38 4.29 5.23 1.18
C ALA A 38 3.38 5.09 -0.06
N PHE A 39 3.99 4.60 -1.15
CA PHE A 39 3.29 4.21 -2.36
C PHE A 39 3.09 2.70 -2.41
N LEU A 40 1.89 2.26 -2.79
CA LEU A 40 1.54 0.87 -2.98
C LEU A 40 1.48 0.52 -4.46
N VAL A 41 2.21 -0.52 -4.82
CA VAL A 41 2.33 -1.08 -6.17
C VAL A 41 1.68 -2.45 -6.19
N ASN A 42 1.01 -2.79 -7.29
CA ASN A 42 0.22 -4.02 -7.41
C ASN A 42 -0.78 -4.20 -6.26
N ALA A 43 -1.40 -3.10 -5.83
CA ALA A 43 -2.28 -3.09 -4.68
C ALA A 43 -3.60 -3.81 -4.95
N GLN A 44 -4.16 -4.41 -3.91
CA GLN A 44 -5.51 -4.95 -3.85
C GLN A 44 -6.08 -4.71 -2.45
N ILE A 45 -7.40 -4.62 -2.34
CA ILE A 45 -8.08 -4.59 -1.06
C ILE A 45 -8.45 -6.02 -0.67
N HIS A 46 -8.19 -6.38 0.58
CA HIS A 46 -8.58 -7.66 1.15
C HIS A 46 -9.29 -7.40 2.47
N LYS A 47 -10.59 -7.74 2.53
CA LYS A 47 -11.49 -7.39 3.64
C LYS A 47 -11.46 -5.87 3.89
N THR A 48 -10.93 -5.45 5.03
CA THR A 48 -10.81 -4.04 5.46
C THR A 48 -9.40 -3.48 5.32
N THR A 49 -8.47 -4.22 4.71
CA THR A 49 -7.04 -3.83 4.61
C THR A 49 -6.59 -3.73 3.15
N ALA A 50 -5.53 -2.97 2.89
CA ALA A 50 -4.86 -2.95 1.60
C ALA A 50 -3.61 -3.83 1.64
N VAL A 51 -3.40 -4.62 0.60
CA VAL A 51 -2.19 -5.43 0.41
C VAL A 51 -1.51 -4.98 -0.86
N GLY A 52 -0.21 -4.71 -0.80
CA GLY A 52 0.56 -4.23 -1.94
C GLY A 52 2.06 -4.24 -1.69
N VAL A 53 2.83 -4.03 -2.75
CA VAL A 53 4.28 -3.88 -2.69
C VAL A 53 4.60 -2.42 -2.36
N VAL A 54 5.41 -2.18 -1.34
CA VAL A 54 5.70 -0.84 -0.84
C VAL A 54 6.85 -0.18 -1.60
N PHE A 55 6.73 1.13 -1.87
CA PHE A 55 7.80 2.00 -2.37
C PHE A 55 7.85 3.30 -1.56
N GLY A 56 9.05 3.76 -1.19
CA GLY A 56 9.32 5.04 -0.56
C GLY A 56 8.68 5.18 0.83
N HIS A 57 8.73 4.15 1.67
CA HIS A 57 8.12 4.19 2.99
C HIS A 57 8.93 5.06 3.97
N VAL A 58 8.30 6.08 4.56
CA VAL A 58 8.97 7.05 5.45
C VAL A 58 9.58 6.45 6.73
N ARG A 59 9.13 5.27 7.14
CA ARG A 59 9.63 4.51 8.30
C ARG A 59 10.41 3.25 7.92
N GLN A 60 11.19 3.29 6.84
CA GLN A 60 12.06 2.16 6.48
C GLN A 60 13.01 1.86 7.66
N GLY A 61 12.90 0.64 8.20
CA GLY A 61 13.66 0.22 9.38
C GLY A 61 15.02 -0.39 9.02
N PRO A 62 15.95 -0.46 9.98
CA PRO A 62 17.31 -0.97 9.78
C PRO A 62 17.37 -2.45 9.35
N HIS A 63 16.31 -3.22 9.62
CA HIS A 63 16.19 -4.64 9.23
C HIS A 63 15.35 -4.85 7.96
N GLY A 64 15.24 -3.84 7.10
CA GLY A 64 14.46 -3.94 5.86
C GLY A 64 12.94 -3.92 6.05
N ARG A 65 12.45 -3.65 7.26
CA ARG A 65 11.01 -3.44 7.48
C ARG A 65 10.55 -2.25 6.65
N PHE A 66 9.57 -2.47 5.78
CA PHE A 66 9.08 -1.48 4.81
C PHE A 66 10.09 -1.04 3.73
N ALA A 67 11.17 -1.81 3.52
CA ALA A 67 12.05 -1.56 2.40
C ALA A 67 11.32 -1.72 1.07
N ASP A 68 11.78 -0.98 0.06
CA ASP A 68 11.20 -1.02 -1.27
C ASP A 68 11.14 -2.44 -1.83
N GLY A 69 10.01 -2.77 -2.43
CA GLY A 69 9.76 -4.06 -3.05
C GLY A 69 9.24 -5.13 -2.08
N HIS A 70 9.07 -4.78 -0.80
CA HIS A 70 8.46 -5.67 0.19
C HIS A 70 6.93 -5.68 0.06
N LEU A 71 6.33 -6.85 0.23
CA LEU A 71 4.88 -6.97 0.34
C LEU A 71 4.44 -6.55 1.74
N ILE A 72 3.47 -5.64 1.82
CA ILE A 72 2.89 -5.19 3.09
C ILE A 72 1.38 -5.36 3.07
N GLN A 73 0.82 -5.55 4.26
CA GLN A 73 -0.59 -5.40 4.56
C GLN A 73 -0.75 -4.20 5.49
N THR A 74 -1.63 -3.27 5.13
CA THR A 74 -1.94 -2.12 5.97
C THR A 74 -2.79 -2.54 7.17
N SER A 75 -2.89 -1.66 8.17
CA SER A 75 -4.00 -1.70 9.12
C SER A 75 -5.34 -1.44 8.43
N ASP A 76 -6.42 -1.54 9.20
CA ASP A 76 -7.77 -1.29 8.71
C ASP A 76 -7.89 0.10 8.08
N ILE A 77 -8.54 0.10 6.92
CA ILE A 77 -8.81 1.27 6.11
C ILE A 77 -9.93 2.06 6.79
N LEU A 78 -9.62 3.31 7.14
CA LEU A 78 -10.59 4.27 7.66
C LEU A 78 -11.24 5.08 6.55
N GLY A 79 -10.53 5.30 5.44
CA GLY A 79 -11.05 6.06 4.30
C GLY A 79 -10.30 5.78 3.01
N VAL A 80 -11.02 5.93 1.90
CA VAL A 80 -10.41 5.88 0.56
C VAL A 80 -10.94 7.02 -0.29
N LYS A 81 -10.04 7.89 -0.73
CA LYS A 81 -10.35 9.07 -1.54
C LYS A 81 -9.54 9.04 -2.83
N LYS A 82 -10.07 9.64 -3.89
CA LYS A 82 -9.31 9.88 -5.12
C LYS A 82 -8.72 11.28 -5.07
N GLU A 83 -7.40 11.39 -5.22
CA GLU A 83 -6.68 12.67 -5.24
C GLU A 83 -5.89 12.76 -6.53
N GLY A 84 -6.25 13.74 -7.36
CA GLY A 84 -5.78 13.81 -8.74
C GLY A 84 -6.02 12.49 -9.49
N ARG A 85 -4.93 11.83 -9.90
CA ARG A 85 -4.98 10.60 -10.69
C ARG A 85 -4.92 9.31 -9.85
N PHE A 86 -4.66 9.42 -8.56
CA PHE A 86 -4.36 8.27 -7.72
C PHE A 86 -5.39 8.10 -6.60
N TRP A 87 -5.56 6.86 -6.14
CA TRP A 87 -6.35 6.57 -4.96
C TRP A 87 -5.45 6.66 -3.73
N VAL A 88 -5.97 7.26 -2.68
CA VAL A 88 -5.29 7.42 -1.40
C VAL A 88 -6.10 6.69 -0.33
N ILE A 89 -5.41 5.86 0.43
CA ILE A 89 -5.95 5.02 1.49
C ILE A 89 -5.47 5.60 2.81
N THR A 90 -6.41 5.97 3.67
CA THR A 90 -6.14 6.47 5.01
C THR A 90 -6.42 5.36 6.02
N THR A 91 -5.46 5.13 6.89
CA THR A 91 -5.55 4.26 8.07
C THR A 91 -5.33 5.10 9.33
N ILE A 92 -5.39 4.48 10.51
CA ILE A 92 -5.26 5.21 11.79
C ILE A 92 -4.00 6.08 11.92
N HIS A 93 -2.86 5.65 11.36
CA HIS A 93 -1.57 6.34 11.52
C HIS A 93 -0.76 6.41 10.22
N SER A 94 -1.38 6.12 9.07
CA SER A 94 -0.66 6.03 7.80
C SER A 94 -1.57 6.30 6.62
N ARG A 95 -0.97 6.88 5.59
CA ARG A 95 -1.63 7.29 4.36
C ARG A 95 -0.86 6.71 3.17
N TYR A 96 -1.54 5.92 2.36
CA TYR A 96 -0.92 5.16 1.28
C TYR A 96 -1.49 5.57 -0.07
N VAL A 97 -0.62 5.87 -1.03
CA VAL A 97 -1.04 6.17 -2.41
C VAL A 97 -0.96 4.91 -3.25
N VAL A 98 -2.04 4.52 -3.93
CA VAL A 98 -2.05 3.38 -4.84
C VAL A 98 -1.51 3.79 -6.21
N ALA A 99 -0.23 3.48 -6.46
CA ALA A 99 0.43 3.75 -7.74
C ALA A 99 -0.12 2.84 -8.86
N THR A 100 -0.23 1.53 -8.58
CA THR A 100 -0.78 0.53 -9.48
C THR A 100 -1.66 -0.49 -8.74
N PHE A 101 -2.63 -1.07 -9.46
CA PHE A 101 -3.46 -2.15 -8.94
C PHE A 101 -2.98 -3.50 -9.47
N ARG A 102 -3.11 -4.54 -8.65
CA ARG A 102 -2.83 -5.92 -9.07
C ARG A 102 -3.63 -6.26 -10.33
N ARG A 103 -2.95 -6.76 -11.37
CA ARG A 103 -3.59 -7.23 -12.60
C ARG A 103 -4.60 -8.32 -12.28
N GLY A 104 -5.76 -8.29 -12.94
CA GLY A 104 -6.81 -9.31 -12.80
C GLY A 104 -7.73 -9.18 -11.59
N GLY A 105 -7.54 -8.20 -10.70
CA GLY A 105 -8.44 -8.07 -9.54
C GLY A 105 -8.31 -6.83 -8.66
N GLY A 106 -7.17 -6.14 -8.64
CA GLY A 106 -6.93 -5.05 -7.67
C GLY A 106 -7.95 -3.90 -7.78
N ARG A 107 -8.29 -3.46 -8.99
CA ARG A 107 -9.32 -2.41 -9.19
C ARG A 107 -10.72 -2.87 -8.76
N ARG A 108 -11.05 -4.13 -9.04
CA ARG A 108 -12.34 -4.73 -8.66
C ARG A 108 -12.45 -4.78 -7.14
N SER A 109 -11.40 -5.22 -6.46
CA SER A 109 -11.37 -5.28 -4.99
C SER A 109 -11.59 -3.92 -4.32
N LEU A 110 -11.05 -2.83 -4.89
CA LEU A 110 -11.34 -1.48 -4.38
C LEU A 110 -12.81 -1.08 -4.61
N ARG A 111 -13.36 -1.40 -5.79
CA ARG A 111 -14.76 -1.12 -6.09
C ARG A 111 -15.68 -1.86 -5.12
N ASP A 112 -15.43 -3.14 -4.90
CA ASP A 112 -16.22 -3.99 -4.01
C ASP A 112 -16.13 -3.51 -2.56
N PHE A 113 -14.92 -3.15 -2.10
CA PHE A 113 -14.72 -2.53 -0.79
C PHE A 113 -15.53 -1.24 -0.65
N ARG A 114 -15.50 -0.35 -1.64
CA ARG A 114 -16.27 0.91 -1.61
C ARG A 114 -17.78 0.69 -1.60
N LEU A 115 -18.29 -0.36 -2.26
CA LEU A 115 -19.71 -0.74 -2.19
C LEU A 115 -20.07 -1.27 -0.80
N GLN A 116 -19.21 -2.08 -0.20
CA GLN A 116 -19.42 -2.62 1.14
C GLN A 116 -19.34 -1.55 2.23
N VAL A 117 -18.38 -0.62 2.12
CA VAL A 117 -18.18 0.50 3.05
C VAL A 117 -19.21 1.60 2.83
N GLY A 118 -19.63 1.86 1.59
CA GLY A 118 -20.75 2.77 1.31
C GLY A 118 -22.05 2.33 1.97
N ASN A 119 -22.19 1.03 2.29
CA ASN A 119 -23.28 0.48 3.10
C ASN A 119 -23.00 0.48 4.62
N ARG A 120 -21.75 0.69 5.07
CA ARG A 120 -21.34 0.58 6.49
C ARG A 120 -20.92 1.91 7.14
N TYR A 121 -20.59 2.92 6.35
CA TYR A 121 -20.10 4.22 6.83
C TYR A 121 -20.90 5.34 6.15
N LEU A 122 -22.17 5.45 6.55
CA LEU A 122 -22.98 6.63 6.32
C LEU A 122 -22.49 7.76 7.24
N ASN A 123 -22.19 8.90 6.61
CA ASN A 123 -22.17 10.27 7.09
C ASN A 123 -22.08 10.50 8.61
N THR A 124 -20.96 11.11 9.02
CA THR A 124 -20.99 12.16 10.04
C THR A 124 -20.60 13.48 9.40
#